data_AF-A0A929KLI4-F1
#
_entry.id   AF-A0A929KLI4-F1
#
_cell.length_a   1.000
_cell.length_b   1.000
_cell.length_c   1.000
_cell.angle_alpha   90.00
_cell.angle_beta   90.00
_cell.angle_gamma   90.00
#
_symmetry.space_group_name_H-M   'P 1'
#
loop_
_entity.id
_entity.type
_entity.pdbx_description
1 polymer ?
#
loop_
_entity_poly.entity_id
_entity_poly.type
_entity_poly.pdbx_seq_one_letter_code
_entity_poly.pdbx_strand_id
1 'polypeptide(L)'
;MRILFYGGCHAAILRSIFLNYCPEVERADNLTNFKLIAQKVPFPYQNLSDYDWVVFSPILNKGMYNTDILEEQCRAQGVRFLKYPWLQWGGYFPGSSKVNPSWYGGWWNSALTRLASEHKTFESFRDEVFDGEVLGQAALSGLERTTERLRSSERLGDIRVTDFIMDNYRKSRLFLTPDHASTTLYQHIARQIADAVGVKIDECFFWRRREVQYGVQLPILPSVARALDLEFCDGDFYDELAFGPRLFRLTEYLKLFYYEKDIRLARPKCVTRLRAYSDDTGPKPRQVGPKDMFLVRLIKGAGEAGRQRMDVLGGKMGGELMPRAPDRSSLYYAPHWQMSRTRKPVVDPTEKTVLPAA
;
A
#
# COMPACT_ATOMS: atom_id res chain seq x y z
N MET A 1 25.33 9.70 -17.84
CA MET A 1 24.20 10.62 -17.60
C MET A 1 23.88 10.66 -16.11
N ARG A 2 23.65 11.86 -15.55
CA ARG A 2 23.31 12.11 -14.15
C ARG A 2 21.86 12.57 -14.06
N ILE A 3 21.01 11.85 -13.34
CA ILE A 3 19.57 12.11 -13.27
C ILE A 3 19.13 12.29 -11.80
N LEU A 4 18.35 13.33 -11.53
CA LEU A 4 17.68 13.52 -10.25
C LEU A 4 16.19 13.19 -10.38
N PHE A 5 15.69 12.23 -9.57
CA PHE A 5 14.27 11.95 -9.45
C PHE A 5 13.66 12.69 -8.24
N TYR A 6 12.68 13.55 -8.44
CA TYR A 6 12.00 14.28 -7.36
C TYR A 6 10.51 13.96 -7.28
N GLY A 7 9.99 13.72 -6.08
CA GLY A 7 8.57 13.44 -5.86
C GLY A 7 8.31 12.61 -4.61
N GLY A 8 7.23 11.83 -4.61
CA GLY A 8 6.91 10.90 -3.53
C GLY A 8 7.64 9.55 -3.68
N CYS A 9 6.97 8.45 -3.32
CA CYS A 9 7.56 7.11 -3.37
C CYS A 9 7.97 6.67 -4.79
N HIS A 10 7.23 7.07 -5.83
CA HIS A 10 7.53 6.75 -7.24
C HIS A 10 8.92 7.20 -7.68
N ALA A 11 9.40 8.35 -7.19
CA ALA A 11 10.74 8.86 -7.52
C ALA A 11 11.85 7.88 -7.08
N ALA A 12 11.67 7.23 -5.92
CA ALA A 12 12.61 6.21 -5.44
C ALA A 12 12.61 4.96 -6.32
N ILE A 13 11.43 4.55 -6.81
CA ILE A 13 11.28 3.39 -7.67
C ILE A 13 11.89 3.66 -9.04
N LEU A 14 11.58 4.80 -9.67
CA LEU A 14 12.15 5.21 -10.95
C LEU A 14 13.68 5.36 -10.86
N ARG A 15 14.21 5.98 -9.80
CA ARG A 15 15.65 6.02 -9.54
C ARG A 15 16.26 4.61 -9.51
N SER A 16 15.64 3.68 -8.79
CA SER A 16 16.10 2.29 -8.72
C SER A 16 16.08 1.60 -10.10
N ILE A 17 15.05 1.85 -10.91
CA ILE A 17 14.97 1.29 -12.26
C ILE A 17 16.12 1.82 -13.12
N PHE A 18 16.30 3.14 -13.18
CA PHE A 18 17.32 3.75 -14.05
C PHE A 18 18.74 3.38 -13.63
N LEU A 19 19.01 3.31 -12.31
CA LEU A 19 20.33 2.92 -11.83
C LEU A 19 20.69 1.46 -12.15
N ASN A 20 19.70 0.56 -12.15
CA ASN A 20 19.94 -0.88 -12.31
C ASN A 20 19.81 -1.35 -13.76
N TYR A 21 19.08 -0.62 -14.61
CA TYR A 21 18.74 -1.09 -15.95
C TYR A 21 19.07 -0.09 -17.07
N CYS A 22 19.69 1.05 -16.79
CA CYS A 22 20.15 1.98 -17.82
C CYS A 22 21.68 2.15 -17.74
N PRO A 23 22.49 1.41 -18.51
CA PRO A 23 23.95 1.47 -18.41
C PRO A 23 24.54 2.85 -18.72
N GLU A 24 23.83 3.70 -19.47
CA GLU A 24 24.23 5.09 -19.75
C GLU A 24 23.99 6.04 -18.56
N VAL A 25 23.27 5.60 -17.53
CA VAL A 25 23.02 6.37 -16.30
C VAL A 25 24.12 6.07 -15.29
N GLU A 26 25.06 7.00 -15.18
CA GLU A 26 26.19 6.94 -14.26
C GLU A 26 25.75 7.17 -12.81
N ARG A 27 24.79 8.09 -12.62
CA ARG A 27 24.29 8.48 -11.31
C ARG A 27 22.79 8.75 -11.39
N ALA A 28 22.05 8.11 -10.50
CA ALA A 28 20.64 8.40 -10.27
C ALA A 28 20.40 8.67 -8.79
N ASP A 29 19.94 9.88 -8.48
CA ASP A 29 19.58 10.27 -7.12
C ASP A 29 18.08 10.46 -6.98
N ASN A 30 17.59 10.44 -5.74
CA ASN A 30 16.21 10.79 -5.47
C ASN A 30 16.06 11.71 -4.26
N LEU A 31 15.13 12.67 -4.39
CA LEU A 31 14.67 13.50 -3.29
C LEU A 31 13.18 13.24 -3.07
N THR A 32 12.81 13.01 -1.81
CA THR A 32 11.43 12.70 -1.45
C THR A 32 10.75 13.91 -0.83
N ASN A 33 9.73 14.46 -1.51
CA ASN A 33 9.08 15.72 -1.12
C ASN A 33 8.53 15.69 0.31
N PHE A 34 7.84 14.62 0.72
CA PHE A 34 7.26 14.53 2.06
C PHE A 34 8.32 14.46 3.17
N LYS A 35 9.54 13.95 2.88
CA LYS A 35 10.65 13.97 3.84
C LYS A 35 11.18 15.40 4.01
N LEU A 36 11.39 16.11 2.89
CA LEU A 36 11.83 17.51 2.91
C LEU A 36 10.84 18.39 3.67
N ILE A 37 9.54 18.25 3.37
CA ILE A 37 8.46 19.00 4.04
C ILE A 37 8.44 18.70 5.54
N ALA A 38 8.44 17.41 5.93
CA ALA A 38 8.39 17.03 7.34
C ALA A 38 9.62 17.52 8.13
N GLN A 39 10.78 17.59 7.49
CA GLN A 39 12.04 18.06 8.10
C GLN A 39 12.23 19.57 7.97
N LYS A 40 11.35 20.28 7.27
CA LYS A 40 11.47 21.71 6.93
C LYS A 40 12.80 22.04 6.22
N VAL A 41 13.31 21.09 5.43
CA VAL A 41 14.56 21.24 4.68
C VAL A 41 14.23 21.69 3.26
N PRO A 42 14.70 22.86 2.79
CA PRO A 42 14.43 23.33 1.43
C PRO A 42 14.98 22.36 0.38
N PHE A 43 14.43 22.42 -0.83
CA PHE A 43 15.04 21.74 -1.97
C PHE A 43 16.44 22.35 -2.24
N PRO A 44 17.49 21.53 -2.47
CA PRO A 44 18.86 22.00 -2.65
C PRO A 44 19.11 22.52 -4.07
N TYR A 45 18.49 23.66 -4.43
CA TYR A 45 18.54 24.23 -5.79
C TYR A 45 19.96 24.52 -6.31
N GLN A 46 20.91 24.78 -5.41
CA GLN A 46 22.31 25.04 -5.73
C GLN A 46 23.05 23.81 -6.29
N ASN A 47 22.49 22.61 -6.14
CA ASN A 47 23.07 21.36 -6.64
C ASN A 47 22.46 20.94 -7.99
N LEU A 48 21.59 21.74 -8.63
CA LEU A 48 20.91 21.33 -9.86
C LEU A 48 21.86 21.18 -11.05
N SER A 49 22.88 22.02 -11.14
CA SER A 49 23.93 21.93 -12.17
C SER A 49 24.76 20.63 -12.15
N ASP A 50 24.63 19.83 -11.08
CA ASP A 50 25.22 18.49 -11.00
C ASP A 50 24.45 17.43 -11.82
N TYR A 51 23.32 17.77 -12.44
CA TYR A 51 22.47 16.83 -13.16
C TYR A 51 22.26 17.24 -14.61
N ASP A 52 22.17 16.25 -15.50
CA ASP A 52 21.84 16.46 -16.92
C ASP A 52 20.32 16.54 -17.13
N TRP A 53 19.57 15.90 -16.21
CA TRP A 53 18.12 15.82 -16.20
C TRP A 53 17.55 15.82 -14.77
N VAL A 54 16.43 16.51 -14.58
CA VAL A 54 15.58 16.40 -13.39
C VAL A 54 14.22 15.84 -13.79
N VAL A 55 13.87 14.66 -13.26
CA VAL A 55 12.61 13.97 -13.57
C VAL A 55 11.70 14.03 -12.34
N PHE A 56 10.52 14.65 -12.45
CA PHE A 56 9.68 14.87 -11.27
C PHE A 56 8.17 14.74 -11.49
N SER A 57 7.46 14.49 -10.40
CA SER A 57 5.99 14.58 -10.36
C SER A 57 5.57 15.98 -9.94
N PRO A 58 4.69 16.68 -10.68
CA PRO A 58 4.24 18.03 -10.33
C PRO A 58 3.65 18.12 -8.92
N ILE A 59 4.04 19.14 -8.16
CA ILE A 59 3.52 19.49 -6.83
C ILE A 59 3.22 20.99 -6.84
N LEU A 60 1.96 21.38 -6.67
CA LEU A 60 1.53 22.78 -6.81
C LEU A 60 0.90 23.39 -5.54
N ASN A 61 0.82 22.63 -4.45
CA ASN A 61 0.07 23.01 -3.24
C ASN A 61 0.89 22.87 -1.94
N LYS A 62 2.20 23.05 -2.01
CA LYS A 62 3.18 22.93 -0.94
C LYS A 62 4.12 24.13 -0.81
N GLY A 63 3.75 25.31 -1.31
CA GLY A 63 4.50 26.55 -1.11
C GLY A 63 5.92 26.45 -1.68
N MET A 64 6.95 26.66 -0.85
CA MET A 64 8.36 26.59 -1.27
C MET A 64 8.83 25.23 -1.82
N TYR A 65 8.02 24.18 -1.66
CA TYR A 65 8.26 22.84 -2.19
C TYR A 65 7.56 22.58 -3.53
N ASN A 66 6.85 23.58 -4.06
CA ASN A 66 6.20 23.47 -5.35
C ASN A 66 7.24 23.28 -6.47
N THR A 67 6.84 22.55 -7.50
CA THR A 67 7.73 22.19 -8.61
C THR A 67 7.82 23.27 -9.68
N ASP A 68 6.95 24.27 -9.68
CA ASP A 68 7.08 25.47 -10.54
C ASP A 68 8.40 26.22 -10.24
N ILE A 69 8.75 26.38 -8.96
CA ILE A 69 10.04 26.94 -8.53
C ILE A 69 11.20 26.05 -9.04
N LEU A 70 11.06 24.73 -8.97
CA LEU A 70 12.06 23.80 -9.51
C LEU A 70 12.23 23.94 -11.03
N GLU A 71 11.14 24.09 -11.78
CA GLU A 71 11.21 24.34 -13.23
C GLU A 71 11.94 25.63 -13.54
N GLU A 72 11.62 26.73 -12.84
CA GLU A 72 12.30 28.02 -13.00
C GLU A 72 13.80 27.91 -12.72
N GLN A 73 14.18 27.21 -11.65
CA GLN A 73 15.58 26.99 -11.30
C GLN A 73 16.31 26.09 -12.31
N CYS A 74 15.64 25.07 -12.84
CA CYS A 74 16.22 24.25 -13.92
C CYS A 74 16.47 25.09 -15.18
N ARG A 75 15.50 25.93 -15.60
CA ARG A 75 15.65 26.83 -16.75
C ARG A 75 16.79 27.83 -16.53
N ALA A 76 16.87 28.44 -15.36
CA ALA A 76 17.92 29.42 -15.02
C ALA A 76 19.33 28.82 -15.05
N GLN A 77 19.47 27.54 -14.74
CA GLN A 77 20.75 26.83 -14.70
C GLN A 77 21.03 26.01 -15.98
N GLY A 78 20.15 26.06 -16.98
CA GLY A 78 20.30 25.28 -18.22
C GLY A 78 20.13 23.77 -18.02
N VAL A 79 19.50 23.34 -16.92
CA VAL A 79 19.25 21.92 -16.61
C VAL A 79 17.94 21.50 -17.26
N ARG A 80 17.94 20.37 -17.97
CA ARG A 80 16.72 19.82 -18.58
C ARG A 80 15.85 19.17 -17.52
N PHE A 81 14.54 19.19 -17.73
CA PHE A 81 13.62 18.51 -16.83
C PHE A 81 12.49 17.82 -17.60
N LEU A 82 11.89 16.83 -16.94
CA LEU A 82 10.80 16.01 -17.47
C LEU A 82 9.78 15.74 -16.36
N LYS A 83 8.49 15.84 -16.70
CA LYS A 83 7.39 15.69 -15.77
C LYS A 83 6.61 14.41 -16.01
N TYR A 84 6.44 13.62 -14.95
CA TYR A 84 5.56 12.45 -14.96
C TYR A 84 4.37 12.63 -14.01
N PRO A 85 3.21 12.03 -14.29
CA PRO A 85 2.04 12.21 -13.43
C PRO A 85 2.23 11.50 -12.08
N TRP A 86 1.60 12.03 -11.04
CA TRP A 86 1.48 11.30 -9.78
C TRP A 86 0.60 10.06 -10.00
N LEU A 87 1.19 8.87 -9.85
CA LEU A 87 0.54 7.60 -10.20
C LEU A 87 -0.47 7.19 -9.13
N GLN A 88 -1.63 7.85 -9.17
CA GLN A 88 -2.74 7.54 -8.28
C GLN A 88 -3.99 7.21 -9.07
N TRP A 89 -4.45 5.96 -8.97
CA TRP A 89 -5.63 5.46 -9.65
C TRP A 89 -6.33 4.40 -8.79
N GLY A 90 -7.63 4.60 -8.57
CA GLY A 90 -8.40 3.83 -7.59
C GLY A 90 -9.40 2.85 -8.19
N GLY A 91 -9.33 2.56 -9.49
CA GLY A 91 -10.35 1.77 -10.19
C GLY A 91 -10.59 0.39 -9.57
N TYR A 92 -9.54 -0.30 -9.11
CA TYR A 92 -9.67 -1.63 -8.48
C TYR A 92 -10.15 -1.60 -7.01
N PHE A 93 -10.16 -0.44 -6.36
CA PHE A 93 -10.21 -0.36 -4.90
C PHE A 93 -11.33 0.59 -4.43
N PRO A 94 -12.61 0.26 -4.69
CA PRO A 94 -13.72 1.13 -4.33
C PRO A 94 -13.78 1.32 -2.80
N GLY A 95 -13.84 2.58 -2.38
CA GLY A 95 -13.90 2.94 -0.95
C GLY A 95 -12.56 2.83 -0.20
N SER A 96 -11.46 2.52 -0.89
CA SER A 96 -10.13 2.51 -0.25
C SER A 96 -9.58 3.91 -0.06
N SER A 97 -9.14 4.20 1.17
CA SER A 97 -8.47 5.45 1.53
C SER A 97 -7.33 5.17 2.51
N LYS A 98 -6.36 6.09 2.57
CA LYS A 98 -5.37 6.06 3.65
C LYS A 98 -6.05 6.53 4.92
N VAL A 99 -6.28 5.61 5.84
CA VAL A 99 -6.71 5.95 7.20
C VAL A 99 -5.73 5.37 8.19
N ASN A 100 -5.78 5.93 9.39
CA ASN A 100 -5.02 5.47 10.54
C ASN A 100 -6.01 5.03 11.62
N PRO A 101 -6.77 3.92 11.45
CA PRO A 101 -7.40 3.28 12.59
C PRO A 101 -6.33 3.05 13.66
N SER A 102 -6.72 3.04 14.92
CA SER A 102 -5.80 3.09 16.06
C SER A 102 -4.73 1.99 16.12
N TRP A 103 -4.85 0.96 15.29
CA TRP A 103 -4.00 -0.21 15.21
C TRP A 103 -3.39 -0.47 13.81
N TYR A 104 -3.76 0.29 12.77
CA TYR A 104 -3.28 0.07 11.39
C TYR A 104 -3.07 1.41 10.67
N GLY A 105 -1.88 1.61 10.10
CA GLY A 105 -1.56 2.79 9.31
C GLY A 105 -1.32 2.39 7.86
N GLY A 106 -2.32 2.55 7.00
CA GLY A 106 -2.24 2.09 5.62
C GLY A 106 -3.52 2.30 4.83
N TRP A 107 -3.66 1.52 3.76
CA TRP A 107 -4.85 1.55 2.92
C TRP A 107 -5.96 0.70 3.53
N TRP A 108 -7.10 1.31 3.80
CA TRP A 108 -8.25 0.65 4.41
C TRP A 108 -9.48 0.88 3.54
N ASN A 109 -10.34 -0.13 3.45
CA ASN A 109 -11.56 -0.05 2.67
C ASN A 109 -12.75 0.28 3.58
N SER A 110 -13.15 1.54 3.64
CA SER A 110 -14.27 1.97 4.49
C SER A 110 -15.62 1.42 4.01
N ALA A 111 -15.75 1.09 2.73
CA ALA A 111 -16.95 0.44 2.19
C ALA A 111 -17.10 -0.97 2.78
N LEU A 112 -16.00 -1.72 2.98
CA LEU A 112 -16.04 -3.00 3.68
C LEU A 112 -16.41 -2.87 5.16
N THR A 113 -15.92 -1.85 5.87
CA THR A 113 -16.35 -1.60 7.26
C THR A 113 -17.85 -1.32 7.36
N ARG A 114 -18.39 -0.49 6.45
CA ARG A 114 -19.82 -0.20 6.39
C ARG A 114 -20.62 -1.47 6.09
N LEU A 115 -20.26 -2.17 5.02
CA LEU A 115 -20.92 -3.41 4.60
C LEU A 115 -20.91 -4.43 5.75
N ALA A 116 -19.76 -4.67 6.37
CA ALA A 116 -19.67 -5.58 7.51
C ALA A 116 -20.63 -5.25 8.66
N SER A 117 -20.94 -3.97 8.89
CA SER A 117 -21.87 -3.55 9.94
C SER A 117 -23.34 -3.78 9.62
N GLU A 118 -23.68 -3.99 8.35
CA GLU A 118 -25.04 -4.23 7.85
C GLU A 118 -25.42 -5.72 7.94
N HIS A 119 -24.44 -6.61 8.08
CA HIS A 119 -24.66 -8.06 8.15
C HIS A 119 -24.55 -8.61 9.57
N LYS A 120 -25.45 -9.56 9.90
CA LYS A 120 -25.50 -10.21 11.23
C LYS A 120 -24.48 -11.35 11.40
N THR A 121 -24.06 -11.97 10.29
CA THR A 121 -23.12 -13.10 10.29
C THR A 121 -21.96 -12.83 9.33
N PHE A 122 -20.80 -13.44 9.61
CA PHE A 122 -19.63 -13.30 8.75
C PHE A 122 -19.88 -13.92 7.37
N GLU A 123 -20.62 -15.02 7.33
CA GLU A 123 -21.00 -15.73 6.12
C GLU A 123 -21.83 -14.83 5.21
N SER A 124 -22.84 -14.15 5.75
CA SER A 124 -23.68 -13.24 4.97
C SER A 124 -22.89 -12.02 4.45
N PHE A 125 -21.99 -11.46 5.28
CA PHE A 125 -21.08 -10.38 4.84
C PHE A 125 -20.14 -10.87 3.72
N ARG A 126 -19.56 -12.05 3.88
CA ARG A 126 -18.67 -12.65 2.88
C ARG A 126 -19.42 -12.86 1.56
N ASP A 127 -20.61 -13.43 1.61
CA ASP A 127 -21.41 -13.71 0.41
C ASP A 127 -21.77 -12.40 -0.31
N GLU A 128 -22.07 -11.32 0.41
CA GLU A 128 -22.26 -9.99 -0.20
C GLU A 128 -20.99 -9.45 -0.87
N VAL A 129 -19.81 -9.62 -0.26
CA VAL A 129 -18.53 -9.20 -0.89
C VAL A 129 -18.24 -10.02 -2.16
N PHE A 130 -18.56 -11.30 -2.13
CA PHE A 130 -18.30 -12.21 -3.24
C PHE A 130 -19.31 -12.03 -4.37
N ASP A 131 -20.60 -11.97 -4.07
CA ASP A 131 -21.70 -12.11 -5.04
C ASP A 131 -22.56 -10.86 -5.18
N GLY A 132 -22.52 -9.96 -4.20
CA GLY A 132 -23.28 -8.71 -4.20
C GLY A 132 -22.81 -7.69 -5.23
N GLU A 133 -23.63 -6.65 -5.43
CA GLU A 133 -23.42 -5.63 -6.46
C GLU A 133 -22.83 -4.33 -5.91
N VAL A 134 -22.97 -4.07 -4.60
CA VAL A 134 -22.67 -2.76 -4.00
C VAL A 134 -21.24 -2.31 -4.29
N LEU A 135 -20.26 -3.21 -4.14
CA LEU A 135 -18.85 -2.89 -4.37
C LEU A 135 -18.50 -2.84 -5.86
N GLY A 136 -19.14 -3.67 -6.68
CA GLY A 136 -18.99 -3.64 -8.14
C GLY A 136 -19.46 -2.32 -8.75
N GLN A 137 -20.65 -1.84 -8.34
CA GLN A 137 -21.19 -0.55 -8.78
C GLN A 137 -20.34 0.63 -8.31
N ALA A 138 -19.82 0.56 -7.07
CA ALA A 138 -18.88 1.54 -6.56
C ALA A 138 -17.56 1.57 -7.37
N ALA A 139 -17.10 0.41 -7.86
CA ALA A 139 -15.90 0.33 -8.71
C ALA A 139 -16.15 0.97 -10.08
N LEU A 140 -17.28 0.67 -10.73
CA LEU A 140 -17.66 1.30 -12.00
C LEU A 140 -17.73 2.82 -11.90
N SER A 141 -18.39 3.33 -10.86
CA SER A 141 -18.49 4.77 -10.59
C SER A 141 -17.12 5.38 -10.25
N GLY A 142 -16.27 4.63 -9.53
CA GLY A 142 -14.93 5.06 -9.14
C GLY A 142 -13.93 5.09 -10.30
N LEU A 143 -14.09 4.20 -11.27
CA LEU A 143 -13.22 4.04 -12.44
C LEU A 143 -13.15 5.34 -13.23
N GLU A 144 -14.30 5.86 -13.69
CA GLU A 144 -14.36 7.10 -14.48
C GLU A 144 -13.77 8.29 -13.73
N ARG A 145 -14.20 8.48 -12.48
CA ARG A 145 -13.76 9.59 -11.64
C ARG A 145 -12.25 9.57 -11.39
N THR A 146 -11.68 8.41 -11.05
CA THR A 146 -10.24 8.32 -10.77
C THR A 146 -9.39 8.41 -12.03
N THR A 147 -9.90 7.90 -13.15
CA THR A 147 -9.29 8.05 -14.48
C THR A 147 -9.26 9.51 -14.91
N GLU A 148 -10.38 10.24 -14.79
CA GLU A 148 -10.42 11.65 -15.19
C GLU A 148 -9.55 12.53 -14.29
N ARG A 149 -9.45 12.21 -13.00
CA ARG A 149 -8.51 12.88 -12.10
C ARG A 149 -7.06 12.68 -12.55
N LEU A 150 -6.68 11.45 -12.90
CA LEU A 150 -5.34 11.15 -13.40
C LEU A 150 -5.07 11.86 -14.73
N ARG A 151 -6.00 11.78 -15.69
CA ARG A 151 -5.95 12.48 -16.98
C ARG A 151 -5.78 14.00 -16.82
N SER A 152 -6.51 14.58 -15.87
CA SER A 152 -6.39 16.01 -15.55
C SER A 152 -4.99 16.35 -15.02
N SER A 153 -4.39 15.47 -14.20
CA SER A 153 -3.02 15.68 -13.70
C SER A 153 -1.94 15.53 -14.78
N GLU A 154 -2.18 14.69 -15.80
CA GLU A 154 -1.28 14.54 -16.95
C GLU A 154 -1.17 15.80 -17.81
N ARG A 155 -2.15 16.72 -17.75
CA ARG A 155 -2.09 18.01 -18.49
C ARG A 155 -0.89 18.88 -18.07
N LEU A 156 -0.35 18.62 -16.88
CA LEU A 156 0.82 19.33 -16.34
C LEU A 156 2.14 18.63 -16.69
N GLY A 157 2.09 17.41 -17.24
CA GLY A 157 3.22 16.53 -17.44
C GLY A 157 3.56 16.26 -18.91
N ASP A 158 4.75 15.72 -19.13
CA ASP A 158 5.25 15.32 -20.44
C ASP A 158 4.90 13.84 -20.73
N ILE A 159 4.76 13.04 -19.66
CA ILE A 159 4.45 11.61 -19.72
C ILE A 159 2.94 11.39 -19.52
N ARG A 160 2.35 10.49 -20.32
CA ARG A 160 0.93 10.13 -20.24
C ARG A 160 0.76 8.64 -20.00
N VAL A 161 -0.14 8.26 -19.11
CA VAL A 161 -0.34 6.85 -18.74
C VAL A 161 -1.81 6.43 -18.77
N THR A 162 -2.73 7.39 -18.83
CA THR A 162 -4.17 7.13 -18.74
C THR A 162 -4.66 6.23 -19.88
N ASP A 163 -4.22 6.48 -21.12
CA ASP A 163 -4.64 5.66 -22.27
C ASP A 163 -4.11 4.22 -22.12
N PHE A 164 -2.84 4.07 -21.73
CA PHE A 164 -2.27 2.75 -21.42
C PHE A 164 -3.04 2.03 -20.30
N ILE A 165 -3.45 2.76 -19.25
CA ILE A 165 -4.27 2.19 -18.18
C ILE A 165 -5.61 1.71 -18.74
N MET A 166 -6.32 2.54 -19.51
CA MET A 166 -7.63 2.19 -20.05
C MET A 166 -7.58 1.00 -21.01
N ASP A 167 -6.48 0.85 -21.75
CA ASP A 167 -6.28 -0.25 -22.70
C ASP A 167 -5.90 -1.58 -22.01
N ASN A 168 -5.38 -1.53 -20.78
CA ASN A 168 -4.74 -2.68 -20.12
C ASN A 168 -5.27 -3.04 -18.73
N TYR A 169 -6.12 -2.20 -18.10
CA TYR A 169 -6.57 -2.44 -16.72
C TYR A 169 -7.39 -3.73 -16.57
N ARG A 170 -8.08 -4.17 -17.64
CA ARG A 170 -8.80 -5.45 -17.64
C ARG A 170 -7.86 -6.66 -17.76
N LYS A 171 -6.77 -6.50 -18.49
CA LYS A 171 -5.84 -7.58 -18.87
C LYS A 171 -4.75 -7.83 -17.83
N SER A 172 -4.41 -6.80 -17.06
CA SER A 172 -3.27 -6.84 -16.15
C SER A 172 -3.46 -5.98 -14.91
N ARG A 173 -2.89 -6.43 -13.80
CA ARG A 173 -2.84 -5.65 -12.58
C ARG A 173 -1.87 -4.48 -12.75
N LEU A 174 -2.41 -3.26 -12.88
CA LEU A 174 -1.61 -2.04 -13.06
C LEU A 174 -1.27 -1.33 -11.75
N PHE A 175 -2.00 -1.61 -10.67
CA PHE A 175 -1.85 -0.97 -9.36
C PHE A 175 -1.94 -2.01 -8.24
N LEU A 176 -1.06 -1.93 -7.24
CA LEU A 176 -1.04 -2.75 -6.04
C LEU A 176 -1.90 -2.14 -4.93
N THR A 177 -1.86 -0.81 -4.83
CA THR A 177 -2.76 0.03 -4.02
C THR A 177 -3.13 1.25 -4.87
N PRO A 178 -4.06 2.13 -4.44
CA PRO A 178 -4.39 3.29 -5.25
C PRO A 178 -3.21 4.23 -5.56
N ASP A 179 -2.10 4.18 -4.81
CA ASP A 179 -0.90 5.00 -5.06
C ASP A 179 0.39 4.19 -5.22
N HIS A 180 0.30 2.86 -5.38
CA HIS A 180 1.43 1.99 -5.69
C HIS A 180 1.19 1.34 -7.05
N ALA A 181 1.95 1.78 -8.05
CA ALA A 181 1.92 1.19 -9.38
C ALA A 181 2.56 -0.22 -9.37
N SER A 182 2.07 -1.09 -10.25
CA SER A 182 2.70 -2.37 -10.55
C SER A 182 3.95 -2.19 -11.42
N THR A 183 4.73 -3.26 -11.56
CA THR A 183 5.86 -3.33 -12.49
C THR A 183 5.44 -3.10 -13.92
N THR A 184 4.29 -3.61 -14.35
CA THR A 184 3.75 -3.39 -15.70
C THR A 184 3.58 -1.90 -16.01
N LEU A 185 3.03 -1.14 -15.06
CA LEU A 185 2.87 0.30 -15.24
C LEU A 185 4.21 1.04 -15.16
N TYR A 186 5.12 0.61 -14.27
CA TYR A 186 6.48 1.16 -14.23
C TYR A 186 7.29 0.88 -15.49
N GLN A 187 7.12 -0.28 -16.13
CA GLN A 187 7.74 -0.60 -17.41
C GLN A 187 7.31 0.40 -18.49
N HIS A 188 6.00 0.68 -18.57
CA HIS A 188 5.46 1.66 -19.50
C HIS A 188 6.03 3.06 -19.27
N ILE A 189 6.04 3.54 -18.03
CA ILE A 189 6.52 4.88 -17.69
C ILE A 189 8.03 5.00 -17.86
N ALA A 190 8.79 4.00 -17.41
CA ALA A 190 10.24 4.01 -17.52
C ALA A 190 10.66 4.09 -18.99
N ARG A 191 9.98 3.36 -19.89
CA ARG A 191 10.21 3.47 -21.34
C ARG A 191 10.04 4.89 -21.84
N GLN A 192 8.89 5.52 -21.56
CA GLN A 192 8.65 6.90 -21.99
C GLN A 192 9.70 7.89 -21.43
N ILE A 193 10.10 7.73 -20.16
CA ILE A 193 11.15 8.57 -19.57
C ILE A 193 12.50 8.32 -20.25
N ALA A 194 12.86 7.06 -20.49
CA ALA A 194 14.13 6.71 -21.12
C ALA A 194 14.23 7.25 -22.55
N ASP A 195 13.15 7.14 -23.32
CA ASP A 195 13.03 7.71 -24.66
C ASP A 195 13.20 9.23 -24.62
N ALA A 196 12.54 9.91 -23.67
CA ALA A 196 12.60 11.37 -23.54
C ALA A 196 13.98 11.89 -23.10
N VAL A 197 14.67 11.16 -22.20
CA VAL A 197 16.00 11.58 -21.71
C VAL A 197 17.14 11.13 -22.63
N GLY A 198 16.88 10.20 -23.55
CA GLY A 198 17.83 9.70 -24.55
C GLY A 198 18.76 8.61 -24.02
N VAL A 199 18.23 7.68 -23.22
CA VAL A 199 18.97 6.49 -22.72
C VAL A 199 18.23 5.21 -23.10
N LYS A 200 18.95 4.08 -23.11
CA LYS A 200 18.32 2.77 -23.30
C LYS A 200 18.07 2.10 -21.95
N ILE A 201 16.95 1.39 -21.87
CA ILE A 201 16.68 0.46 -20.78
C ILE A 201 17.03 -0.95 -21.26
N ASP A 202 17.80 -1.68 -20.45
CA ASP A 202 18.07 -3.09 -20.65
C ASP A 202 16.77 -3.89 -20.78
N GLU A 203 16.67 -4.69 -21.85
CA GLU A 203 15.48 -5.45 -22.17
C GLU A 203 15.04 -6.39 -21.05
N CYS A 204 15.97 -6.89 -20.21
CA CYS A 204 15.67 -7.76 -19.08
C CYS A 204 14.67 -7.13 -18.09
N PHE A 205 14.61 -5.81 -18.00
CA PHE A 205 13.64 -5.11 -17.17
C PHE A 205 12.20 -5.35 -17.63
N PHE A 206 11.97 -5.41 -18.94
CA PHE A 206 10.63 -5.64 -19.51
C PHE A 206 10.16 -7.09 -19.37
N TRP A 207 11.09 -8.03 -19.14
CA TRP A 207 10.78 -9.43 -18.83
C TRP A 207 10.56 -9.68 -17.33
N ARG A 208 10.77 -8.66 -16.49
CA ARG A 208 10.64 -8.77 -15.04
C ARG A 208 9.17 -8.95 -14.64
N ARG A 209 8.90 -10.02 -13.90
CA ARG A 209 7.58 -10.30 -13.31
C ARG A 209 7.44 -9.85 -11.85
N ARG A 210 8.56 -9.64 -11.16
CA ARG A 210 8.56 -9.30 -9.73
C ARG A 210 8.33 -7.82 -9.53
N GLU A 211 7.45 -7.51 -8.58
CA GLU A 211 7.14 -6.14 -8.20
C GLU A 211 8.36 -5.29 -7.83
N VAL A 212 8.51 -4.16 -8.51
CA VAL A 212 9.55 -3.15 -8.21
C VAL A 212 9.18 -2.28 -7.03
N GLN A 213 7.88 -1.99 -6.85
CA GLN A 213 7.34 -1.36 -5.66
C GLN A 213 6.66 -2.44 -4.82
N TYR A 214 7.25 -2.76 -3.67
CA TYR A 214 6.74 -3.80 -2.76
C TYR A 214 6.26 -3.18 -1.45
N GLY A 215 5.74 -4.02 -0.57
CA GLY A 215 5.41 -3.66 0.80
C GLY A 215 3.91 -3.62 1.08
N VAL A 216 3.06 -3.23 0.12
CA VAL A 216 1.60 -3.26 0.29
C VAL A 216 0.90 -3.61 -1.03
N GLN A 217 -0.06 -4.52 -0.97
CA GLN A 217 -0.98 -4.92 -2.04
C GLN A 217 -2.37 -5.14 -1.44
N LEU A 218 -3.37 -4.43 -1.97
CA LEU A 218 -4.78 -4.64 -1.63
C LEU A 218 -5.38 -5.78 -2.47
N PRO A 219 -6.35 -6.54 -1.95
CA PRO A 219 -7.04 -7.52 -2.78
C PRO A 219 -7.99 -6.79 -3.74
N ILE A 220 -8.16 -7.36 -4.94
CA ILE A 220 -9.26 -7.04 -5.84
C ILE A 220 -10.43 -7.95 -5.47
N LEU A 221 -11.54 -7.35 -5.05
CA LEU A 221 -12.69 -8.10 -4.57
C LEU A 221 -13.41 -8.80 -5.73
N PRO A 222 -14.01 -9.99 -5.54
CA PRO A 222 -14.65 -10.73 -6.62
C PRO A 222 -15.76 -9.96 -7.33
N SER A 223 -16.63 -9.28 -6.57
CA SER A 223 -17.67 -8.40 -7.12
C SER A 223 -17.10 -7.24 -7.95
N VAL A 224 -15.92 -6.71 -7.57
CA VAL A 224 -15.21 -5.67 -8.32
C VAL A 224 -14.61 -6.24 -9.61
N ALA A 225 -13.94 -7.40 -9.53
CA ALA A 225 -13.35 -8.05 -10.70
C ALA A 225 -14.40 -8.38 -11.76
N ARG A 226 -15.58 -8.89 -11.36
CA ARG A 226 -16.71 -9.13 -12.26
C ARG A 226 -17.26 -7.83 -12.85
N ALA A 227 -17.52 -6.82 -12.02
CA ALA A 227 -18.11 -5.56 -12.50
C ALA A 227 -17.21 -4.82 -13.49
N LEU A 228 -15.89 -4.91 -13.31
CA LEU A 228 -14.91 -4.30 -14.20
C LEU A 228 -14.54 -5.17 -15.42
N ASP A 229 -15.05 -6.40 -15.48
CA ASP A 229 -14.72 -7.40 -16.51
C ASP A 229 -13.21 -7.66 -16.59
N LEU A 230 -12.59 -7.98 -15.45
CA LEU A 230 -11.16 -8.28 -15.38
C LEU A 230 -10.87 -9.71 -15.86
N GLU A 231 -9.82 -9.87 -16.66
CA GLU A 231 -9.31 -11.16 -17.15
C GLU A 231 -8.42 -11.88 -16.12
N PHE A 232 -8.24 -11.28 -14.95
CA PHE A 232 -7.43 -11.81 -13.86
C PHE A 232 -8.15 -11.67 -12.52
N CYS A 233 -7.81 -12.57 -11.60
CA CYS A 233 -8.28 -12.55 -10.21
C CYS A 233 -7.08 -12.38 -9.29
N ASP A 234 -7.17 -11.45 -8.34
CA ASP A 234 -6.12 -11.24 -7.35
C ASP A 234 -6.74 -10.88 -5.99
N GLY A 235 -7.22 -11.91 -5.30
CA GLY A 235 -7.81 -11.79 -3.97
C GLY A 235 -6.78 -11.76 -2.84
N ASP A 236 -5.50 -11.73 -3.17
CA ASP A 236 -4.43 -11.78 -2.18
C ASP A 236 -4.16 -10.39 -1.61
N PHE A 237 -4.08 -10.33 -0.27
CA PHE A 237 -3.72 -9.12 0.47
C PHE A 237 -2.34 -9.29 1.10
N TYR A 238 -1.53 -8.24 1.01
CA TYR A 238 -0.19 -8.20 1.59
C TYR A 238 0.09 -6.81 2.16
N ASP A 239 0.58 -6.74 3.39
CA ASP A 239 1.09 -5.48 3.97
C ASP A 239 2.25 -5.79 4.90
N GLU A 240 3.46 -5.61 4.38
CA GLU A 240 4.72 -5.87 5.06
C GLU A 240 4.96 -4.95 6.25
N LEU A 241 4.46 -3.71 6.16
CA LEU A 241 4.64 -2.72 7.20
C LEU A 241 3.79 -3.08 8.42
N ALA A 242 2.53 -3.45 8.21
CA ALA A 242 1.61 -3.79 9.28
C ALA A 242 1.74 -5.23 9.77
N PHE A 243 1.91 -6.19 8.85
CA PHE A 243 1.77 -7.62 9.13
C PHE A 243 3.03 -8.44 8.81
N GLY A 244 4.12 -7.79 8.37
CA GLY A 244 5.31 -8.50 7.88
C GLY A 244 5.04 -9.19 6.54
N PRO A 245 5.96 -10.04 6.04
CA PRO A 245 5.88 -10.59 4.69
C PRO A 245 4.80 -11.69 4.53
N ARG A 246 3.66 -11.57 5.22
CA ARG A 246 2.57 -12.52 5.20
C ARG A 246 1.58 -12.19 4.09
N LEU A 247 1.26 -13.20 3.31
CA LEU A 247 0.11 -13.23 2.42
C LEU A 247 -1.16 -13.58 3.21
N PHE A 248 -2.18 -12.75 3.09
CA PHE A 248 -3.52 -13.00 3.60
C PHE A 248 -4.42 -13.44 2.45
N ARG A 249 -5.15 -14.53 2.67
CA ARG A 249 -6.27 -14.89 1.81
C ARG A 249 -7.37 -13.85 1.95
N LEU A 250 -8.16 -13.66 0.90
CA LEU A 250 -9.30 -12.75 0.91
C LEU A 250 -10.20 -12.97 2.15
N THR A 251 -10.55 -14.20 2.49
CA THR A 251 -11.39 -14.48 3.67
C THR A 251 -10.75 -14.00 4.98
N GLU A 252 -9.43 -14.09 5.13
CA GLU A 252 -8.71 -13.58 6.31
C GLU A 252 -8.72 -12.06 6.34
N TYR A 253 -8.52 -11.42 5.18
CA TYR A 253 -8.66 -9.98 5.02
C TYR A 253 -10.06 -9.49 5.41
N LEU A 254 -11.12 -10.16 4.94
CA LEU A 254 -12.50 -9.80 5.27
C LEU A 254 -12.81 -9.91 6.77
N LYS A 255 -12.21 -10.89 7.46
CA LYS A 255 -12.33 -11.00 8.93
C LYS A 255 -11.77 -9.77 9.66
N LEU A 256 -10.80 -9.05 9.06
CA LEU A 256 -10.27 -7.80 9.64
C LEU A 256 -11.35 -6.71 9.73
N PHE A 257 -12.22 -6.62 8.74
CA PHE A 257 -13.32 -5.65 8.70
C PHE A 257 -14.48 -6.12 9.57
N TYR A 258 -14.89 -7.38 9.43
CA TYR A 258 -16.05 -7.90 10.14
C TYR A 258 -15.87 -7.93 11.66
N TYR A 259 -14.67 -8.24 12.13
CA TYR A 259 -14.35 -8.28 13.56
C TYR A 259 -13.59 -7.05 14.05
N GLU A 260 -13.54 -5.95 13.29
CA GLU A 260 -12.74 -4.75 13.61
C GLU A 260 -12.88 -4.30 15.08
N LYS A 261 -14.11 -4.31 15.62
CA LYS A 261 -14.41 -3.91 17.01
C LYS A 261 -13.84 -4.87 18.07
N ASP A 262 -13.60 -6.12 17.70
CA ASP A 262 -13.10 -7.19 18.57
C ASP A 262 -11.60 -7.48 18.36
N ILE A 263 -10.99 -6.88 17.33
CA ILE A 263 -9.59 -7.04 17.00
C ILE A 263 -8.72 -6.18 17.92
N ARG A 264 -7.65 -6.77 18.44
CA ARG A 264 -6.64 -6.12 19.28
C ARG A 264 -5.26 -6.47 18.75
N LEU A 265 -4.36 -5.51 18.80
CA LEU A 265 -2.93 -5.81 18.78
C LEU A 265 -2.53 -6.32 20.16
N ALA A 266 -1.90 -7.47 20.17
CA ALA A 266 -1.51 -8.15 21.37
C ALA A 266 -0.02 -8.46 21.31
N ARG A 267 0.68 -8.15 22.40
CA ARG A 267 2.11 -8.40 22.56
C ARG A 267 2.33 -9.27 23.80
N PRO A 268 3.05 -10.40 23.70
CA PRO A 268 3.44 -11.18 24.88
C PRO A 268 4.33 -10.30 25.79
N LYS A 269 4.09 -10.28 27.11
CA LYS A 269 5.00 -9.54 28.04
C LYS A 269 6.27 -10.32 28.32
N CYS A 270 6.17 -11.64 28.27
CA CYS A 270 7.24 -12.57 28.48
C CYS A 270 7.19 -13.63 27.39
N VAL A 271 8.20 -14.50 27.39
CA VAL A 271 8.20 -15.66 26.52
C VAL A 271 6.99 -16.54 26.84
N THR A 272 6.06 -16.64 25.89
CA THR A 272 4.76 -17.28 26.06
C THR A 272 4.66 -18.49 25.14
N ARG A 273 4.08 -19.61 25.62
CA ARG A 273 3.78 -20.76 24.75
C ARG A 273 2.38 -20.62 24.17
N LEU A 274 2.31 -20.44 22.85
CA LEU A 274 1.09 -20.52 22.07
C LEU A 274 0.79 -21.99 21.75
N ARG A 275 -0.27 -22.56 22.36
CA ARG A 275 -0.80 -23.89 22.04
C ARG A 275 -2.07 -23.77 21.18
N ALA A 276 -2.07 -24.35 19.99
CA ALA A 276 -3.27 -24.43 19.15
C ALA A 276 -4.24 -25.47 19.73
N TYR A 277 -5.54 -25.28 19.52
CA TYR A 277 -6.61 -26.07 20.14
C TYR A 277 -6.99 -27.35 19.39
N SER A 278 -6.32 -27.71 18.29
CA SER A 278 -6.65 -28.96 17.61
C SER A 278 -6.23 -30.14 18.50
N ASP A 279 -7.18 -31.02 18.79
CA ASP A 279 -7.13 -32.30 19.53
C ASP A 279 -5.73 -32.90 19.69
N ASP A 280 -5.42 -33.49 20.85
CA ASP A 280 -4.11 -33.90 21.45
C ASP A 280 -2.94 -34.39 20.55
N THR A 281 -3.18 -34.60 19.26
CA THR A 281 -2.21 -34.72 18.16
C THR A 281 -1.73 -33.39 17.55
N GLY A 282 -2.23 -32.24 18.01
CA GLY A 282 -1.90 -30.92 17.46
C GLY A 282 -0.40 -30.54 17.49
N PRO A 283 0.04 -29.61 16.63
CA PRO A 283 1.44 -29.20 16.53
C PRO A 283 2.01 -28.74 17.88
N LYS A 284 3.29 -29.06 18.13
CA LYS A 284 4.00 -28.68 19.37
C LYS A 284 3.77 -27.19 19.68
N PRO A 285 3.52 -26.83 20.96
CA PRO A 285 3.35 -25.44 21.37
C PRO A 285 4.50 -24.58 20.84
N ARG A 286 4.18 -23.45 20.19
CA ARG A 286 5.19 -22.51 19.71
C ARG A 286 5.52 -21.51 20.80
N GLN A 287 6.80 -21.24 20.98
CA GLN A 287 7.27 -20.24 21.92
C GLN A 287 7.34 -18.89 21.21
N VAL A 288 6.67 -17.88 21.75
CA VAL A 288 6.65 -16.51 21.23
C VAL A 288 7.25 -15.57 22.27
N GLY A 289 8.04 -14.61 21.82
CA GLY A 289 8.77 -13.69 22.68
C GLY A 289 8.13 -12.31 22.80
N PRO A 290 8.63 -11.46 23.71
CA PRO A 290 8.14 -10.10 23.88
C PRO A 290 8.40 -9.18 22.69
N LYS A 291 9.12 -9.61 21.65
CA LYS A 291 9.30 -8.81 20.42
C LYS A 291 8.22 -9.11 19.39
N ASP A 292 7.41 -10.15 19.62
CA ASP A 292 6.43 -10.62 18.67
C ASP A 292 5.11 -9.86 18.84
N MET A 293 4.47 -9.53 17.74
CA MET A 293 3.20 -8.82 17.74
C MET A 293 2.16 -9.67 17.04
N PHE A 294 0.98 -9.81 17.63
CA PHE A 294 -0.11 -10.60 17.10
C PHE A 294 -1.35 -9.74 16.92
N LEU A 295 -2.02 -9.92 15.79
CA LEU A 295 -3.38 -9.44 15.61
C LEU A 295 -4.31 -10.53 16.14
N VAL A 296 -5.05 -10.25 17.19
CA VAL A 296 -5.91 -11.22 17.84
C VAL A 296 -7.34 -10.71 17.93
N ARG A 297 -8.31 -11.60 17.79
CA ARG A 297 -9.70 -11.35 18.15
C ARG A 297 -9.97 -11.94 19.53
N LEU A 298 -10.53 -11.15 20.43
CA LEU A 298 -10.94 -11.63 21.74
C LEU A 298 -12.29 -12.34 21.66
N ILE A 299 -12.36 -13.59 22.12
CA ILE A 299 -13.61 -14.34 22.19
C ILE A 299 -14.24 -14.10 23.57
N LYS A 300 -15.36 -13.36 23.61
CA LYS A 300 -16.08 -13.10 24.87
C LYS A 300 -16.61 -14.41 25.45
N GLY A 301 -16.50 -14.57 26.78
CA GLY A 301 -17.19 -15.60 27.55
C GLY A 301 -16.52 -16.98 27.64
N ALA A 302 -15.30 -17.17 27.12
CA ALA A 302 -14.72 -18.51 26.98
C ALA A 302 -13.45 -18.78 27.84
N GLY A 303 -13.26 -18.06 28.94
CA GLY A 303 -12.09 -18.23 29.80
C GLY A 303 -12.34 -19.11 31.03
N GLU A 304 -11.59 -20.19 31.19
CA GLU A 304 -11.41 -20.86 32.49
C GLU A 304 -10.28 -20.17 33.27
N ALA A 305 -10.45 -19.96 34.57
CA ALA A 305 -9.41 -19.63 35.54
C ALA A 305 -8.33 -18.61 35.05
N GLY A 306 -8.75 -17.38 34.75
CA GLY A 306 -7.81 -16.29 34.42
C GLY A 306 -7.16 -16.39 33.04
N ARG A 307 -7.61 -17.31 32.19
CA ARG A 307 -7.09 -17.46 30.83
C ARG A 307 -8.11 -16.89 29.82
N GLN A 308 -7.65 -16.14 28.82
CA GLN A 308 -8.50 -15.60 27.74
C GLN A 308 -8.34 -16.41 26.46
N ARG A 309 -9.45 -16.76 25.80
CA ARG A 309 -9.42 -17.35 24.45
C ARG A 309 -9.30 -16.26 23.40
N MET A 310 -8.38 -16.47 22.47
CA MET A 310 -8.10 -15.53 21.38
C MET A 310 -7.99 -16.29 20.06
N ASP A 311 -8.55 -15.72 18.99
CA ASP A 311 -8.23 -16.13 17.62
C ASP A 311 -7.04 -15.30 17.13
N VAL A 312 -5.91 -15.93 16.83
CA VAL A 312 -4.79 -15.23 16.19
C VAL A 312 -5.10 -15.09 14.70
N LEU A 313 -5.33 -13.84 14.28
CA LEU A 313 -5.58 -13.45 12.89
C LEU A 313 -4.27 -13.15 12.15
N GLY A 314 -3.23 -12.70 12.86
CA GLY A 314 -2.00 -12.12 12.32
C GLY A 314 -0.83 -12.21 13.28
N GLY A 315 0.42 -12.21 12.80
CA GLY A 315 1.56 -11.93 13.68
C GLY A 315 2.91 -11.78 12.99
N LYS A 316 3.79 -10.97 13.60
CA LYS A 316 5.19 -10.75 13.22
C LYS A 316 6.08 -11.29 14.35
N MET A 317 6.94 -12.28 14.06
CA MET A 317 7.83 -12.88 15.08
C MET A 317 9.29 -12.65 14.75
N GLY A 318 10.09 -12.02 15.61
CA GLY A 318 11.56 -12.00 15.47
C GLY A 318 12.18 -11.58 14.12
N GLY A 319 11.42 -11.02 13.18
CA GLY A 319 11.87 -10.79 11.79
C GLY A 319 11.55 -11.91 10.79
N GLU A 320 11.04 -13.06 11.26
CA GLU A 320 10.63 -14.21 10.44
C GLU A 320 9.12 -14.50 10.54
N LEU A 321 8.58 -15.16 9.51
CA LEU A 321 7.14 -15.42 9.39
C LEU A 321 6.69 -16.56 10.32
N MET A 322 5.48 -16.42 10.89
CA MET A 322 4.74 -17.62 11.30
C MET A 322 4.33 -18.39 10.02
N PRO A 323 4.69 -19.67 9.85
CA PRO A 323 4.06 -20.49 8.84
C PRO A 323 2.58 -20.66 9.20
N ARG A 324 1.75 -20.74 8.15
CA ARG A 324 0.27 -20.90 8.14
C ARG A 324 -0.26 -21.43 9.47
N ALA A 325 -1.12 -20.64 10.12
CA ALA A 325 -2.08 -21.25 11.02
C ALA A 325 -2.93 -22.22 10.16
N PRO A 326 -3.10 -23.49 10.54
CA PRO A 326 -4.06 -24.36 9.86
C PRO A 326 -5.43 -23.69 9.88
N ASP A 327 -6.29 -24.00 8.91
CA ASP A 327 -7.61 -23.38 8.59
C ASP A 327 -8.64 -23.32 9.75
N ARG A 328 -8.23 -23.68 10.97
CA ARG A 328 -9.03 -23.61 12.19
C ARG A 328 -8.42 -22.56 13.12
N SER A 329 -9.25 -21.57 13.46
CA SER A 329 -9.14 -20.69 14.63
C SER A 329 -8.36 -21.35 15.76
N SER A 330 -7.07 -21.03 15.85
CA SER A 330 -6.20 -21.58 16.88
C SER A 330 -6.51 -20.80 18.15
N LEU A 331 -7.26 -21.40 19.07
CA LEU A 331 -7.55 -20.81 20.37
C LEU A 331 -6.29 -20.87 21.22
N TYR A 332 -5.74 -19.71 21.55
CA TYR A 332 -4.57 -19.63 22.42
C TYR A 332 -4.95 -19.14 23.82
N TYR A 333 -4.36 -19.76 24.84
CA TYR A 333 -4.44 -19.32 26.22
C TYR A 333 -3.12 -18.73 26.68
N ALA A 334 -3.17 -17.61 27.40
CA ALA A 334 -1.98 -17.08 28.03
C ALA A 334 -2.28 -16.18 29.24
N PRO A 335 -1.52 -16.33 30.34
CA PRO A 335 -1.73 -15.56 31.57
C PRO A 335 -1.11 -14.14 31.55
N HIS A 336 -0.24 -13.80 30.59
CA HIS A 336 0.57 -12.56 30.66
C HIS A 336 0.71 -11.78 29.34
N TRP A 337 -0.40 -11.33 28.76
CA TRP A 337 -0.37 -10.43 27.59
C TRP A 337 -0.53 -8.96 27.98
N GLN A 338 0.23 -8.09 27.31
CA GLN A 338 -0.10 -6.68 27.29
C GLN A 338 -1.02 -6.45 26.11
N MET A 339 -2.30 -6.37 26.40
CA MET A 339 -3.26 -5.86 25.44
C MET A 339 -3.22 -4.34 25.54
N SER A 340 -2.75 -3.68 24.48
CA SER A 340 -3.08 -2.29 24.35
C SER A 340 -4.57 -2.23 23.98
N ARG A 341 -5.41 -1.77 24.92
CA ARG A 341 -6.51 -0.89 24.49
C ARG A 341 -5.77 0.28 23.89
N THR A 342 -5.76 0.42 22.58
CA THR A 342 -5.02 1.45 21.87
C THR A 342 -5.32 2.83 22.46
N ARG A 343 -4.58 3.25 23.49
CA ARG A 343 -4.32 4.65 23.75
C ARG A 343 -3.24 4.99 22.74
N LYS A 344 -3.61 5.89 21.84
CA LYS A 344 -2.77 6.49 20.82
C LYS A 344 -1.30 6.50 21.27
N PRO A 345 -0.31 6.13 20.44
CA PRO A 345 0.95 6.85 20.54
C PRO A 345 0.57 8.33 20.38
N VAL A 346 0.90 9.17 21.36
CA VAL A 346 0.71 10.61 21.25
C VAL A 346 1.62 11.06 20.11
N VAL A 347 1.08 11.07 18.90
CA VAL A 347 1.54 11.93 17.84
C VAL A 347 0.84 13.25 18.11
N ASP A 348 1.65 14.29 18.34
CA ASP A 348 1.21 15.65 18.59
C ASP A 348 0.11 16.05 17.57
N PRO A 349 -1.13 16.38 18.02
CA PRO A 349 -2.25 16.66 17.13
C PRO A 349 -2.28 18.11 16.59
N THR A 350 -1.16 18.83 16.59
CA THR A 350 -1.13 20.24 16.14
C THR A 350 -1.12 20.47 14.63
N GLU A 351 -1.08 19.44 13.77
CA GLU A 351 -1.32 19.60 12.33
C GLU A 351 -2.64 18.96 11.88
N LYS A 352 -3.75 19.64 12.17
CA LYS A 352 -4.96 19.50 11.35
C LYS A 352 -4.70 20.15 10.00
N THR A 353 -4.20 19.37 9.03
CA THR A 353 -4.33 19.77 7.63
C THR A 353 -5.81 19.64 7.25
N VAL A 354 -6.50 20.77 7.24
CA VAL A 354 -7.78 20.90 6.54
C VAL A 354 -7.46 20.65 5.07
N LEU A 355 -7.87 19.49 4.55
CA LEU A 355 -8.00 19.30 3.12
C LEU A 355 -9.12 20.25 2.65
N PRO A 356 -8.86 21.20 1.74
CA PRO A 356 -9.95 21.85 1.04
C PRO A 356 -10.70 20.78 0.25
N ALA A 357 -12.03 20.85 0.28
CA ALA A 357 -12.84 20.22 -0.74
C ALA A 357 -12.34 20.70 -2.11
N ALA A 358 -12.21 19.75 -3.05
CA ALA A 358 -11.88 20.03 -4.44
C ALA A 358 -12.96 20.89 -5.11
#